data_AF-A0A482D624-F1
#
_entry.id   AF-A0A482D624-F1
#
_cell.length_a   1.000
_cell.length_b   1.000
_cell.length_c   1.000
_cell.angle_alpha   90.00
_cell.angle_beta   90.00
_cell.angle_gamma   90.00
#
_symmetry.space_group_name_H-M   'P 1'
#
loop_
_entity.id
_entity.type
_entity.pdbx_description
1 polymer ?
#
loop_
_entity_poly.entity_id
_entity_poly.type
_entity_poly.pdbx_seq_one_letter_code
_entity_poly.pdbx_strand_id
1 'polypeptide(L)'
;MKKRSSSSLPEYSYRQSLKKEEVKVYRRIALILTAVFVILAIIWFMGTTFLSALGTLSNGNDQETPSSSNEALPLLTPEIDKLPTATKESEISVTGETTAEIEVVLFVNDQEVGKTKADTTGTFKFEKVALKDGLNLIKVVATDEYGKTEEATATITQDKTKPSLALESPVDGANYPSTTKTVNVSGTTDPEAVVYVNGSQAVVASSGKFSFNLPVGTGSNEIEASATDAAGNSTNLRITITVEAS
;
A
#
# COMPACT_ATOMS: atom_id res chain seq x y z
N MET A 1 -3.97 -16.27 -119.25
CA MET A 1 -4.69 -15.18 -118.54
C MET A 1 -4.16 -15.06 -117.11
N LYS A 2 -3.84 -13.82 -116.69
CA LYS A 2 -3.60 -13.30 -115.33
C LYS A 2 -2.53 -13.94 -114.41
N LYS A 3 -1.41 -13.22 -114.29
CA LYS A 3 -0.42 -13.24 -113.20
C LYS A 3 -1.07 -12.90 -111.85
N ARG A 4 -0.62 -13.54 -110.77
CA ARG A 4 -0.63 -12.99 -109.40
C ARG A 4 0.70 -13.24 -108.70
N SER A 5 1.10 -12.20 -107.98
CA SER A 5 2.32 -12.01 -107.21
C SER A 5 2.32 -12.83 -105.91
N SER A 6 3.50 -13.27 -105.47
CA SER A 6 3.78 -13.46 -104.04
C SER A 6 5.26 -13.18 -103.75
N SER A 7 5.46 -12.35 -102.75
CA SER A 7 6.69 -11.81 -102.17
C SER A 7 7.64 -12.87 -101.58
N SER A 8 8.94 -12.64 -101.69
CA SER A 8 9.94 -13.16 -100.75
C SER A 8 10.70 -12.00 -100.08
N LEU A 9 10.63 -11.95 -98.76
CA LEU A 9 11.27 -10.96 -97.89
C LEU A 9 12.76 -11.32 -97.72
N PRO A 10 13.70 -10.36 -97.70
CA PRO A 10 15.03 -10.61 -97.16
C PRO A 10 14.98 -10.59 -95.63
N GLU A 11 15.10 -11.79 -95.06
CA GLU A 11 15.23 -12.07 -93.64
C GLU A 11 16.68 -11.80 -93.17
N TYR A 12 17.12 -10.56 -92.96
CA TYR A 12 18.43 -10.31 -92.33
C TYR A 12 18.53 -8.92 -91.69
N SER A 13 18.54 -8.85 -90.34
CA SER A 13 19.31 -7.88 -89.53
C SER A 13 18.98 -7.88 -88.01
N TYR A 14 18.07 -8.72 -87.50
CA TYR A 14 17.69 -8.68 -86.07
C TYR A 14 18.56 -9.55 -85.12
N ARG A 15 19.27 -10.57 -85.63
CA ARG A 15 19.95 -11.56 -84.77
C ARG A 15 21.34 -11.17 -84.25
N GLN A 16 21.99 -10.14 -84.80
CA GLN A 16 23.36 -9.77 -84.40
C GLN A 16 23.42 -8.72 -83.28
N SER A 17 22.37 -7.92 -83.07
CA SER A 17 22.29 -6.95 -81.96
C SER A 17 21.96 -7.62 -80.62
N LEU A 18 21.10 -8.66 -80.62
CA LEU A 18 20.74 -9.41 -79.41
C LEU A 18 21.96 -10.04 -78.73
N LYS A 19 22.87 -10.69 -79.47
CA LYS A 19 24.06 -11.31 -78.87
C LYS A 19 25.05 -10.32 -78.25
N LYS A 20 25.18 -9.10 -78.79
CA LYS A 20 26.07 -8.07 -78.22
C LYS A 20 25.47 -7.37 -77.00
N GLU A 21 24.15 -7.23 -76.95
CA GLU A 21 23.45 -6.68 -75.78
C GLU A 21 23.32 -7.72 -74.66
N GLU A 22 23.02 -8.98 -74.98
CA GLU A 22 23.01 -10.09 -74.02
C GLU A 22 24.35 -10.22 -73.30
N VAL A 23 25.49 -10.16 -74.00
CA VAL A 23 26.82 -10.24 -73.37
C VAL A 23 27.07 -9.08 -72.39
N LYS A 24 26.59 -7.86 -72.71
CA LYS A 24 26.70 -6.72 -71.79
C LYS A 24 25.79 -6.89 -70.56
N VAL A 25 24.59 -7.41 -70.75
CA VAL A 25 23.63 -7.65 -69.67
C VAL A 25 24.11 -8.77 -68.74
N TYR A 26 24.57 -9.90 -69.28
CA TYR A 26 25.17 -10.99 -68.49
C TYR A 26 26.41 -10.52 -67.72
N ARG A 27 27.23 -9.65 -68.30
CA ARG A 27 28.40 -9.08 -67.59
C ARG A 27 27.97 -8.17 -66.42
N ARG A 28 26.90 -7.39 -66.55
CA ARG A 28 26.34 -6.58 -65.46
C ARG A 28 25.69 -7.44 -64.37
N ILE A 29 24.92 -8.47 -64.77
CA ILE A 29 24.29 -9.40 -63.82
C ILE A 29 25.36 -10.21 -63.07
N ALA A 30 26.39 -10.70 -63.76
CA ALA A 30 27.50 -11.42 -63.12
C ALA A 30 28.27 -10.55 -62.12
N LEU A 31 28.46 -9.24 -62.41
CA LEU A 31 29.05 -8.30 -61.46
C LEU A 31 28.17 -8.06 -60.23
N ILE A 32 26.85 -7.98 -60.40
CA ILE A 32 25.91 -7.81 -59.28
C ILE A 32 25.86 -9.08 -58.42
N LEU A 33 25.78 -10.26 -59.05
CA LEU A 33 25.74 -11.53 -58.32
C LEU A 33 27.03 -11.81 -57.55
N THR A 34 28.19 -11.48 -58.12
CA THR A 34 29.47 -11.59 -57.41
C THR A 34 29.54 -10.63 -56.22
N ALA A 35 29.09 -9.38 -56.38
CA ALA A 35 29.02 -8.43 -55.27
C ALA A 35 28.08 -8.90 -54.14
N VAL A 36 26.89 -9.41 -54.49
CA VAL A 36 25.92 -9.96 -53.52
C VAL A 36 26.50 -11.18 -52.80
N PHE A 37 27.18 -12.09 -53.52
CA PHE A 37 27.79 -13.27 -52.92
C PHE A 37 28.93 -12.89 -51.96
N VAL A 38 29.76 -11.90 -52.30
CA VAL A 38 30.81 -11.40 -51.41
C VAL A 38 30.20 -10.78 -50.15
N ILE A 39 29.13 -10.00 -50.27
CA ILE A 39 28.42 -9.42 -49.12
C ILE A 39 27.83 -10.51 -48.22
N LEU A 40 27.20 -11.53 -48.79
CA LEU A 40 26.67 -12.67 -48.03
C LEU A 40 27.79 -13.48 -47.37
N ALA A 41 28.93 -13.67 -48.03
CA ALA A 41 30.09 -14.34 -47.46
C ALA A 41 30.72 -13.54 -46.31
N ILE A 42 30.76 -12.21 -46.42
CA ILE A 42 31.18 -11.32 -45.32
C ILE A 42 30.22 -11.42 -44.14
N ILE A 43 28.90 -11.40 -44.38
CA ILE A 43 27.88 -11.56 -43.34
C ILE A 43 28.00 -12.93 -42.65
N TRP A 44 28.26 -13.98 -43.41
CA TRP A 44 28.41 -15.34 -42.87
C TRP A 44 29.72 -15.53 -42.10
N PHE A 45 30.80 -14.88 -42.51
CA PHE A 45 32.12 -15.05 -41.89
C PHE A 45 32.40 -14.05 -40.74
N MET A 46 31.78 -12.87 -40.75
CA MET A 46 32.01 -11.81 -39.76
C MET A 46 30.82 -11.53 -38.82
N GLY A 47 29.66 -12.17 -39.05
CA GLY A 47 28.44 -11.90 -38.29
C GLY A 47 27.81 -10.53 -38.62
N THR A 48 26.63 -10.25 -38.05
CA THR A 48 25.83 -9.04 -38.32
C THR A 48 26.48 -7.71 -37.91
N THR A 49 27.67 -7.75 -37.32
CA THR A 49 28.42 -6.56 -36.87
C THR A 49 28.93 -5.70 -38.02
N PHE A 50 28.97 -6.21 -39.25
CA PHE A 50 29.40 -5.45 -40.44
C PHE A 50 28.36 -4.43 -40.96
N LEU A 51 27.09 -4.50 -40.54
CA LEU A 51 26.10 -3.46 -40.89
C LEU A 51 26.38 -2.11 -40.21
N SER A 52 27.24 -2.06 -39.20
CA SER A 52 27.62 -0.81 -38.52
C SER A 52 28.66 0.02 -39.29
N ALA A 53 29.34 -0.55 -40.29
CA ALA A 53 30.46 0.09 -40.99
C ALA A 53 30.07 0.74 -42.34
N LEU A 54 28.82 0.64 -42.78
CA LEU A 54 28.31 1.25 -44.02
C LEU A 54 27.57 2.58 -43.79
N GLY A 55 27.51 3.07 -42.55
CA GLY A 55 26.86 4.33 -42.16
C GLY A 55 27.79 5.53 -41.92
N THR A 56 29.11 5.39 -42.08
CA THR A 56 30.08 6.39 -41.60
C THR A 56 30.75 7.21 -42.72
N LEU A 57 29.95 7.66 -43.68
CA LEU A 57 30.28 8.77 -44.59
C LEU A 57 29.14 9.81 -44.56
N SER A 58 28.75 10.24 -43.37
CA SER A 58 27.99 11.46 -43.18
C SER A 58 28.53 12.18 -41.95
N ASN A 59 29.10 13.34 -42.21
CA ASN A 59 29.66 14.27 -41.25
C ASN A 59 28.53 14.81 -40.35
N GLY A 60 28.54 14.41 -39.08
CA GLY A 60 27.58 14.82 -38.07
C GLY A 60 27.83 14.04 -36.78
N ASN A 61 28.57 14.67 -35.86
CA ASN A 61 28.69 14.19 -34.48
C ASN A 61 27.34 14.31 -33.79
N ASP A 62 26.55 13.26 -33.79
CA ASP A 62 25.51 13.03 -32.79
C ASP A 62 25.51 11.52 -32.52
N GLN A 63 26.31 11.12 -31.53
CA GLN A 63 26.07 9.86 -30.85
C GLN A 63 24.71 10.00 -30.15
N GLU A 64 23.66 9.47 -30.75
CA GLU A 64 22.50 9.05 -29.99
C GLU A 64 22.96 7.88 -29.10
N THR A 65 23.45 8.22 -27.91
CA THR A 65 23.50 7.28 -26.79
C THR A 65 22.09 6.73 -26.61
N PRO A 66 21.88 5.40 -26.63
CA PRO A 66 20.62 4.85 -26.16
C PRO A 66 20.54 5.22 -24.67
N SER A 67 19.73 6.22 -24.37
CA SER A 67 19.40 6.58 -23.00
C SER A 67 18.55 5.44 -22.46
N SER A 68 19.20 4.43 -21.86
CA SER A 68 18.54 3.62 -20.85
C SER A 68 18.33 4.53 -19.65
N SER A 69 17.23 5.27 -19.65
CA SER A 69 16.63 5.68 -18.39
C SER A 69 16.20 4.40 -17.68
N ASN A 70 17.06 3.88 -16.81
CA ASN A 70 16.56 3.23 -15.60
C ASN A 70 15.87 4.32 -14.78
N GLU A 71 14.71 4.79 -15.24
CA GLU A 71 13.83 5.59 -14.41
C GLU A 71 13.21 4.61 -13.41
N ALA A 72 13.83 4.53 -12.24
CA ALA A 72 13.23 3.86 -11.10
C ALA A 72 11.83 4.44 -10.90
N LEU A 73 10.82 3.57 -10.77
CA LEU A 73 9.48 4.01 -10.43
C LEU A 73 9.54 4.87 -9.16
N PRO A 74 8.77 5.97 -9.06
CA PRO A 74 8.78 6.79 -7.87
C PRO A 74 8.35 5.94 -6.67
N LEU A 75 9.24 5.83 -5.68
CA LEU A 75 8.93 5.23 -4.39
C LEU A 75 7.78 6.02 -3.73
N LEU A 76 6.70 5.31 -3.40
CA LEU A 76 5.55 5.84 -2.68
C LEU A 76 5.89 5.90 -1.19
N THR A 77 5.57 7.03 -0.57
CA THR A 77 5.64 7.15 0.88
C THR A 77 4.74 6.10 1.52
N PRO A 78 5.24 5.29 2.46
CA PRO A 78 4.40 4.34 3.18
C PRO A 78 3.24 5.05 3.88
N GLU A 79 2.09 4.42 3.94
CA GLU A 79 0.97 4.84 4.79
C GLU A 79 0.70 3.72 5.79
N ILE A 80 0.58 4.07 7.08
CA ILE A 80 0.19 3.11 8.12
C ILE A 80 -1.32 3.24 8.30
N ASP A 81 -2.02 2.11 8.28
CA ASP A 81 -3.46 2.06 8.58
C ASP A 81 -3.74 2.68 9.95
N LYS A 82 -4.91 3.30 10.09
CA LYS A 82 -5.27 4.00 11.32
C LYS A 82 -5.21 3.07 12.53
N LEU A 83 -4.23 3.31 13.40
CA LEU A 83 -4.12 2.67 14.70
C LEU A 83 -5.06 3.34 15.73
N PRO A 84 -5.53 2.60 16.75
CA PRO A 84 -6.19 3.23 17.89
C PRO A 84 -5.20 4.12 18.63
N THR A 85 -5.71 5.16 19.31
CA THR A 85 -4.87 6.07 20.09
C THR A 85 -4.27 5.39 21.33
N ALA A 86 -5.00 4.44 21.92
CA ALA A 86 -4.55 3.62 23.03
C ALA A 86 -5.06 2.17 22.93
N THR A 87 -4.37 1.24 23.59
CA THR A 87 -4.74 -0.18 23.66
C THR A 87 -4.23 -0.82 24.95
N LYS A 88 -4.95 -1.81 25.47
CA LYS A 88 -4.49 -2.67 26.58
C LYS A 88 -3.68 -3.88 26.13
N GLU A 89 -3.69 -4.18 24.84
CA GLU A 89 -2.97 -5.31 24.28
C GLU A 89 -1.47 -5.02 24.24
N SER A 90 -0.64 -6.00 24.61
CA SER A 90 0.82 -5.87 24.48
C SER A 90 1.34 -6.13 23.07
N GLU A 91 0.49 -6.59 22.17
CA GLU A 91 0.83 -6.87 20.78
C GLU A 91 -0.27 -6.35 19.85
N ILE A 92 0.12 -5.77 18.71
CA ILE A 92 -0.82 -5.29 17.68
C ILE A 92 -0.42 -5.81 16.30
N SER A 93 -1.36 -5.74 15.35
CA SER A 93 -1.04 -5.84 13.92
C SER A 93 -0.79 -4.43 13.39
N VAL A 94 0.29 -4.24 12.64
CA VAL A 94 0.56 -3.01 11.90
C VAL A 94 0.44 -3.33 10.41
N THR A 95 -0.50 -2.67 9.75
CA THR A 95 -0.78 -2.81 8.32
C THR A 95 -0.68 -1.46 7.64
N GLY A 96 -0.57 -1.48 6.32
CA GLY A 96 -0.50 -0.27 5.53
C GLY A 96 -0.14 -0.54 4.07
N GLU A 97 0.06 0.53 3.33
CA GLU A 97 0.32 0.51 1.89
C GLU A 97 1.62 1.25 1.56
N THR A 98 2.33 0.80 0.54
CA THR A 98 3.52 1.44 -0.02
C THR A 98 3.70 0.99 -1.48
N THR A 99 4.86 1.21 -2.10
CA THR A 99 5.14 0.67 -3.42
C THR A 99 5.10 -0.87 -3.38
N ALA A 100 4.53 -1.49 -4.41
CA ALA A 100 4.46 -2.94 -4.51
C ALA A 100 5.86 -3.59 -4.56
N GLU A 101 5.98 -4.78 -3.97
CA GLU A 101 7.16 -5.63 -4.06
C GLU A 101 8.48 -5.06 -3.51
N ILE A 102 8.46 -4.08 -2.60
CA ILE A 102 9.67 -3.56 -1.93
C ILE A 102 9.81 -4.04 -0.49
N GLU A 103 11.02 -3.92 0.08
CA GLU A 103 11.28 -4.24 1.50
C GLU A 103 10.74 -3.11 2.40
N VAL A 104 10.04 -3.50 3.45
CA VAL A 104 9.54 -2.63 4.52
C VAL A 104 10.15 -3.08 5.84
N VAL A 105 10.75 -2.16 6.57
CA VAL A 105 11.33 -2.38 7.90
C VAL A 105 10.49 -1.65 8.93
N LEU A 106 10.10 -2.35 10.00
CA LEU A 106 9.34 -1.79 11.10
C LEU A 106 10.24 -1.52 12.30
N PHE A 107 10.11 -0.32 12.86
CA PHE A 107 10.73 0.11 14.09
C PHE A 107 9.66 0.44 15.14
N VAL A 108 9.92 0.04 16.38
CA VAL A 108 9.12 0.45 17.55
C VAL A 108 10.07 1.11 18.53
N ASN A 109 9.83 2.39 18.83
CA ASN A 109 10.71 3.20 19.71
C ASN A 109 12.18 3.16 19.25
N ASP A 110 12.40 3.40 17.96
CA ASP A 110 13.70 3.36 17.26
C ASP A 110 14.45 2.02 17.26
N GLN A 111 13.84 0.95 17.77
CA GLN A 111 14.37 -0.40 17.67
C GLN A 111 13.73 -1.13 16.49
N GLU A 112 14.55 -1.71 15.60
CA GLU A 112 14.06 -2.59 14.54
C GLU A 112 13.39 -3.82 15.17
N VAL A 113 12.12 -4.06 14.81
CA VAL A 113 11.34 -5.19 15.31
C VAL A 113 11.06 -6.25 14.25
N GLY A 114 11.18 -5.89 12.96
CA GLY A 114 10.97 -6.84 11.88
C GLY A 114 11.09 -6.24 10.50
N LYS A 115 11.12 -7.13 9.51
CA LYS A 115 11.13 -6.81 8.09
C LYS A 115 10.08 -7.64 7.36
N THR A 116 9.48 -7.06 6.33
CA THR A 116 8.56 -7.74 5.43
C THR A 116 8.71 -7.21 4.02
N LYS A 117 8.08 -7.87 3.05
CA LYS A 117 7.99 -7.39 1.67
C LYS A 117 6.56 -6.99 1.39
N ALA A 118 6.35 -5.81 0.82
CA ALA A 118 5.03 -5.42 0.34
C ALA A 118 4.56 -6.37 -0.78
N ASP A 119 3.28 -6.69 -0.83
CA ASP A 119 2.73 -7.57 -1.85
C ASP A 119 2.61 -6.87 -3.22
N THR A 120 2.04 -7.56 -4.21
CA THR A 120 1.85 -7.03 -5.57
C THR A 120 0.88 -5.83 -5.63
N THR A 121 0.12 -5.59 -4.57
CA THR A 121 -0.78 -4.44 -4.44
C THR A 121 -0.16 -3.30 -3.64
N GLY A 122 1.01 -3.50 -3.03
CA GLY A 122 1.64 -2.52 -2.14
C GLY A 122 1.29 -2.71 -0.66
N THR A 123 0.50 -3.72 -0.31
CA THR A 123 0.10 -3.95 1.08
C THR A 123 1.24 -4.60 1.86
N PHE A 124 1.54 -4.07 3.05
CA PHE A 124 2.43 -4.71 4.01
C PHE A 124 1.71 -5.03 5.31
N LYS A 125 2.21 -6.06 6.02
CA LYS A 125 1.65 -6.49 7.30
C LYS A 125 2.75 -7.00 8.23
N PHE A 126 2.71 -6.51 9.47
CA PHE A 126 3.45 -7.03 10.60
C PHE A 126 2.46 -7.53 11.65
N GLU A 127 2.55 -8.82 11.99
CA GLU A 127 1.76 -9.42 13.05
C GLU A 127 2.53 -9.42 14.37
N LYS A 128 1.80 -9.34 15.49
CA LYS A 128 2.37 -9.47 16.84
C LYS A 128 3.49 -8.48 17.15
N VAL A 129 3.30 -7.23 16.73
CA VAL A 129 4.22 -6.14 17.03
C VAL A 129 4.12 -5.81 18.52
N ALA A 130 5.16 -6.14 19.27
CA ALA A 130 5.20 -5.94 20.71
C ALA A 130 5.30 -4.45 21.08
N LEU A 131 4.46 -4.02 22.03
CA LEU A 131 4.42 -2.67 22.58
C LEU A 131 4.99 -2.64 24.00
N LYS A 132 5.67 -1.53 24.32
CA LYS A 132 6.07 -1.20 25.70
C LYS A 132 4.94 -0.45 26.39
N ASP A 133 4.88 -0.53 27.72
CA ASP A 133 3.95 0.28 28.51
C ASP A 133 4.18 1.78 28.24
N GLY A 134 3.09 2.54 28.07
CA GLY A 134 3.11 3.95 27.69
C GLY A 134 3.14 4.19 26.18
N LEU A 135 3.66 5.37 25.78
CA LEU A 135 3.67 5.82 24.39
C LEU A 135 4.67 5.00 23.55
N ASN A 136 4.20 4.45 22.43
CA ASN A 136 5.01 3.76 21.44
C ASN A 136 5.01 4.53 20.11
N LEU A 137 6.20 4.82 19.60
CA LEU A 137 6.40 5.34 18.25
C LEU A 137 6.59 4.18 17.28
N ILE A 138 5.64 4.02 16.37
CA ILE A 138 5.68 3.06 15.26
C ILE A 138 6.24 3.78 14.05
N LYS A 139 7.35 3.29 13.49
CA LYS A 139 7.96 3.85 12.29
C LYS A 139 8.16 2.75 11.25
N VAL A 140 7.65 2.95 10.05
CA VAL A 140 7.89 2.06 8.91
C VAL A 140 8.81 2.76 7.93
N VAL A 141 9.80 2.03 7.42
CA VAL A 141 10.74 2.52 6.41
C VAL A 141 10.68 1.57 5.23
N ALA A 142 10.30 2.06 4.07
CA ALA A 142 10.27 1.30 2.84
C ALA A 142 11.49 1.64 1.98
N THR A 143 12.16 0.61 1.46
CA THR A 143 13.42 0.75 0.74
C THR A 143 13.32 0.07 -0.62
N ASP A 144 13.64 0.80 -1.70
CA ASP A 144 13.69 0.23 -3.05
C ASP A 144 15.00 -0.52 -3.32
N GLU A 145 15.09 -1.17 -4.48
CA GLU A 145 16.28 -1.92 -4.92
C GLU A 145 17.52 -1.04 -5.17
N TYR A 146 17.34 0.28 -5.27
CA TYR A 146 18.39 1.27 -5.47
C TYR A 146 18.82 1.95 -4.15
N GLY A 147 18.22 1.54 -3.03
CA GLY A 147 18.52 2.07 -1.69
C GLY A 147 17.84 3.41 -1.38
N LYS A 148 16.86 3.86 -2.19
CA LYS A 148 16.02 5.00 -1.86
C LYS A 148 15.06 4.59 -0.75
N THR A 149 14.88 5.45 0.25
CA THR A 149 14.01 5.20 1.40
C THR A 149 12.94 6.26 1.55
N GLU A 150 11.74 5.84 1.94
CA GLU A 150 10.66 6.71 2.42
C GLU A 150 10.14 6.15 3.75
N GLU A 151 9.61 7.01 4.61
CA GLU A 151 9.18 6.60 5.95
C GLU A 151 7.82 7.18 6.35
N ALA A 152 7.16 6.49 7.28
CA ALA A 152 5.96 6.98 7.94
C ALA A 152 5.94 6.60 9.41
N THR A 153 5.27 7.42 10.21
CA THR A 153 5.19 7.26 11.66
C THR A 153 3.75 7.30 12.16
N ALA A 154 3.46 6.47 13.15
CA ALA A 154 2.22 6.48 13.92
C ALA A 154 2.54 6.32 15.41
N THR A 155 1.63 6.75 16.27
CA THR A 155 1.79 6.61 17.72
C THR A 155 0.63 5.83 18.31
N ILE A 156 0.92 4.98 19.29
CA ILE A 156 -0.08 4.25 20.07
C ILE A 156 0.37 4.17 21.52
N THR A 157 -0.55 4.40 22.46
CA THR A 157 -0.27 4.22 23.89
C THR A 157 -0.70 2.83 24.33
N GLN A 158 0.21 2.04 24.89
CA GLN A 158 -0.17 0.81 25.58
C GLN A 158 -0.46 1.15 27.05
N ASP A 159 -1.64 0.79 27.53
CA ASP A 159 -2.04 1.01 28.91
C ASP A 159 -2.89 -0.16 29.41
N LYS A 160 -2.45 -0.82 30.47
CA LYS A 160 -3.15 -1.93 31.13
C LYS A 160 -3.80 -1.53 32.46
N THR A 161 -3.69 -0.26 32.82
CA THR A 161 -4.18 0.26 34.09
C THR A 161 -5.67 0.49 33.98
N LYS A 162 -6.44 -0.15 34.86
CA LYS A 162 -7.89 0.08 34.88
C LYS A 162 -8.20 1.47 35.43
N PRO A 163 -9.24 2.15 34.91
CA PRO A 163 -9.61 3.44 35.45
C PRO A 163 -10.08 3.31 36.89
N SER A 164 -9.80 4.32 37.72
CA SER A 164 -10.40 4.42 39.05
C SER A 164 -11.93 4.57 38.91
N LEU A 165 -12.69 4.01 39.86
CA LEU A 165 -14.13 4.20 39.92
C LEU A 165 -14.58 4.13 41.38
N ALA A 166 -15.30 5.16 41.83
CA ALA A 166 -15.91 5.21 43.15
C ALA A 166 -17.31 5.80 43.06
N LEU A 167 -18.26 5.18 43.74
CA LEU A 167 -19.62 5.71 43.93
C LEU A 167 -19.68 6.50 45.24
N GLU A 168 -20.06 7.77 45.14
CA GLU A 168 -20.27 8.65 46.30
C GLU A 168 -21.74 8.58 46.78
N SER A 169 -22.69 8.42 45.85
CA SER A 169 -24.11 8.26 46.13
C SER A 169 -24.78 7.44 45.01
N PRO A 170 -25.79 6.61 45.30
CA PRO A 170 -26.17 6.18 46.64
C PRO A 170 -25.10 5.28 47.28
N VAL A 171 -25.15 5.14 48.60
CA VAL A 171 -24.35 4.12 49.31
C VAL A 171 -25.04 2.76 49.21
N ASP A 172 -24.27 1.69 49.27
CA ASP A 172 -24.81 0.34 49.27
C ASP A 172 -25.75 0.12 50.46
N GLY A 173 -26.92 -0.49 50.21
CA GLY A 173 -27.98 -0.70 51.19
C GLY A 173 -28.85 0.54 51.49
N ALA A 174 -28.73 1.63 50.74
CA ALA A 174 -29.56 2.82 50.96
C ALA A 174 -31.07 2.53 50.83
N ASN A 175 -31.88 3.15 51.69
CA ASN A 175 -33.33 3.02 51.68
C ASN A 175 -34.00 4.34 51.26
N TYR A 176 -35.01 4.24 50.41
CA TYR A 176 -35.74 5.38 49.84
C TYR A 176 -37.26 5.22 50.06
N PRO A 177 -38.01 6.31 50.28
CA PRO A 177 -39.47 6.27 50.40
C PRO A 177 -40.14 5.73 49.13
N SER A 178 -41.31 5.12 49.27
CA SER A 178 -42.09 4.52 48.16
C SER A 178 -42.50 5.51 47.04
N THR A 179 -42.44 6.81 47.32
CA THR A 179 -42.67 7.90 46.35
C THR A 179 -41.48 8.16 45.43
N THR A 180 -40.29 7.61 45.72
CA THR A 180 -39.07 7.79 44.94
C THR A 180 -39.19 7.10 43.58
N LYS A 181 -38.95 7.83 42.50
CA LYS A 181 -38.97 7.31 41.11
C LYS A 181 -37.61 7.40 40.42
N THR A 182 -36.73 8.24 40.92
CA THR A 182 -35.37 8.41 40.41
C THR A 182 -34.40 8.56 41.57
N VAL A 183 -33.19 8.04 41.41
CA VAL A 183 -32.07 8.19 42.34
C VAL A 183 -30.88 8.76 41.58
N ASN A 184 -30.26 9.80 42.13
CA ASN A 184 -29.03 10.34 41.56
C ASN A 184 -27.85 9.44 41.95
N VAL A 185 -27.25 8.82 40.95
CA VAL A 185 -26.02 8.04 41.04
C VAL A 185 -24.87 8.98 40.68
N SER A 186 -24.00 9.25 41.64
CA SER A 186 -22.85 10.13 41.47
C SER A 186 -21.59 9.54 42.05
N GLY A 187 -20.46 9.93 41.49
CA GLY A 187 -19.17 9.40 41.89
C GLY A 187 -18.00 10.06 41.18
N THR A 188 -16.85 9.41 41.26
CA THR A 188 -15.61 9.83 40.61
C THR A 188 -15.01 8.68 39.82
N THR A 189 -14.37 9.03 38.70
CA THR A 189 -13.56 8.15 37.86
C THR A 189 -12.30 8.91 37.44
N ASP A 190 -11.38 8.23 36.76
CA ASP A 190 -10.30 8.94 36.06
C ASP A 190 -10.86 9.90 34.99
N PRO A 191 -10.21 11.06 34.78
CA PRO A 191 -10.58 11.95 33.69
C PRO A 191 -10.61 11.22 32.35
N GLU A 192 -11.52 11.63 31.47
CA GLU A 192 -11.70 11.07 30.11
C GLU A 192 -12.20 9.61 30.04
N ALA A 193 -12.32 8.91 31.16
CA ALA A 193 -13.01 7.63 31.19
C ALA A 193 -14.50 7.80 30.86
N VAL A 194 -15.05 6.83 30.13
CA VAL A 194 -16.46 6.74 29.83
C VAL A 194 -17.15 5.93 30.91
N VAL A 195 -18.17 6.50 31.56
CA VAL A 195 -18.94 5.85 32.62
C VAL A 195 -20.32 5.44 32.13
N TYR A 196 -20.75 4.22 32.46
CA TYR A 196 -22.12 3.74 32.31
C TYR A 196 -22.73 3.40 33.66
N VAL A 197 -24.03 3.67 33.83
CA VAL A 197 -24.85 3.27 34.98
C VAL A 197 -26.03 2.46 34.44
N ASN A 198 -26.12 1.18 34.82
CA ASN A 198 -27.09 0.21 34.29
C ASN A 198 -27.18 0.23 32.74
N GLY A 199 -26.02 0.29 32.08
CA GLY A 199 -25.89 0.32 30.62
C GLY A 199 -26.19 1.67 29.95
N SER A 200 -26.57 2.70 30.71
CA SER A 200 -26.77 4.07 30.18
C SER A 200 -25.56 4.95 30.46
N GLN A 201 -25.08 5.69 29.47
CA GLN A 201 -23.89 6.53 29.62
C GLN A 201 -24.16 7.72 30.56
N ALA A 202 -23.29 7.90 31.56
CA ALA A 202 -23.31 9.05 32.46
C ALA A 202 -22.48 10.20 31.89
N VAL A 203 -22.81 11.44 32.29
CA VAL A 203 -22.00 12.60 31.96
C VAL A 203 -20.82 12.66 32.93
N VAL A 204 -19.60 12.69 32.39
CA VAL A 204 -18.35 12.81 33.16
C VAL A 204 -17.77 14.20 32.91
N ALA A 205 -17.51 14.95 33.98
CA ALA A 205 -16.82 16.23 33.90
C ALA A 205 -15.31 16.04 33.71
N SER A 206 -14.60 17.07 33.26
CA SER A 206 -13.13 17.04 33.13
C SER A 206 -12.39 16.76 34.46
N SER A 207 -13.06 17.00 35.59
CA SER A 207 -12.57 16.64 36.92
C SER A 207 -12.68 15.15 37.28
N GLY A 208 -13.29 14.32 36.43
CA GLY A 208 -13.58 12.91 36.71
C GLY A 208 -14.86 12.67 37.52
N LYS A 209 -15.56 13.73 37.97
CA LYS A 209 -16.89 13.58 38.61
C LYS A 209 -17.95 13.21 37.58
N PHE A 210 -18.80 12.25 37.92
CA PHE A 210 -19.94 11.85 37.10
C PHE A 210 -21.24 11.88 37.89
N SER A 211 -22.35 12.04 37.17
CA SER A 211 -23.70 11.98 37.73
C SER A 211 -24.69 11.42 36.72
N PHE A 212 -25.65 10.63 37.20
CA PHE A 212 -26.72 10.03 36.40
C PHE A 212 -28.00 9.89 37.22
N ASN A 213 -29.12 10.37 36.69
CA ASN A 213 -30.43 10.18 37.30
C ASN A 213 -31.01 8.83 36.87
N LEU A 214 -30.89 7.82 37.72
CA LEU A 214 -31.36 6.46 37.46
C LEU A 214 -32.84 6.31 37.82
N PRO A 215 -33.73 5.89 36.90
CA PRO A 215 -35.08 5.47 37.22
C PRO A 215 -35.09 4.21 38.10
N VAL A 216 -35.91 4.19 39.15
CA VAL A 216 -35.99 3.09 40.12
C VAL A 216 -37.43 2.63 40.34
N GLY A 217 -37.60 1.35 40.66
CA GLY A 217 -38.88 0.73 41.05
C GLY A 217 -38.97 0.50 42.55
N THR A 218 -40.15 0.16 43.06
CA THR A 218 -40.33 -0.30 44.44
C THR A 218 -39.63 -1.65 44.66
N GLY A 219 -39.10 -1.88 45.85
CA GLY A 219 -38.32 -3.07 46.20
C GLY A 219 -36.82 -2.88 45.97
N SER A 220 -36.13 -3.99 45.77
CA SER A 220 -34.68 -4.02 45.56
C SER A 220 -34.31 -3.57 44.14
N ASN A 221 -33.39 -2.62 44.03
CA ASN A 221 -32.82 -2.16 42.76
C ASN A 221 -31.30 -2.36 42.78
N GLU A 222 -30.77 -3.15 41.85
CA GLU A 222 -29.33 -3.28 41.64
C GLU A 222 -28.84 -2.17 40.72
N ILE A 223 -27.74 -1.53 41.10
CA ILE A 223 -27.07 -0.48 40.35
C ILE A 223 -25.67 -0.96 40.03
N GLU A 224 -25.40 -1.15 38.75
CA GLU A 224 -24.09 -1.42 38.20
C GLU A 224 -23.53 -0.15 37.56
N ALA A 225 -22.38 0.31 38.07
CA ALA A 225 -21.60 1.37 37.44
C ALA A 225 -20.35 0.77 36.81
N SER A 226 -20.03 1.14 35.58
CA SER A 226 -18.80 0.75 34.89
C SER A 226 -18.08 1.97 34.36
N ALA A 227 -16.75 1.97 34.46
CA ALA A 227 -15.88 2.98 33.85
C ALA A 227 -14.94 2.28 32.87
N THR A 228 -14.73 2.88 31.70
CA THR A 228 -13.85 2.37 30.66
C THR A 228 -12.95 3.49 30.15
N ASP A 229 -11.64 3.25 30.07
CA ASP A 229 -10.67 4.21 29.55
C ASP A 229 -10.53 4.15 28.02
N ALA A 230 -9.64 4.98 27.44
CA ALA A 230 -9.37 5.00 26.01
C ALA A 230 -8.64 3.73 25.50
N ALA A 231 -7.95 2.99 26.36
CA ALA A 231 -7.26 1.74 26.04
C ALA A 231 -8.20 0.52 26.08
N GLY A 232 -9.43 0.70 26.59
CA GLY A 232 -10.44 -0.33 26.76
C GLY A 232 -10.27 -1.14 28.05
N ASN A 233 -9.55 -0.64 29.06
CA ASN A 233 -9.57 -1.20 30.40
C ASN A 233 -10.84 -0.76 31.11
N SER A 234 -11.38 -1.63 31.99
CA SER A 234 -12.65 -1.37 32.65
C SER A 234 -12.67 -1.79 34.11
N THR A 235 -13.36 -0.98 34.92
CA THR A 235 -13.68 -1.20 36.33
C THR A 235 -15.19 -1.18 36.51
N ASN A 236 -15.73 -2.17 37.24
CA ASN A 236 -17.16 -2.29 37.52
C ASN A 236 -17.40 -2.28 39.03
N LEU A 237 -18.48 -1.63 39.45
CA LEU A 237 -18.99 -1.61 40.82
C LEU A 237 -20.48 -1.94 40.81
N ARG A 238 -20.93 -2.63 41.86
CA ARG A 238 -22.34 -2.96 42.07
C ARG A 238 -22.75 -2.62 43.48
N ILE A 239 -23.90 -1.98 43.61
CA ILE A 239 -24.55 -1.68 44.88
C ILE A 239 -26.04 -2.00 44.75
N THR A 240 -26.69 -2.23 45.88
CA THR A 240 -28.13 -2.43 45.96
C THR A 240 -28.76 -1.34 46.78
N ILE A 241 -29.87 -0.78 46.31
CA ILE A 241 -30.72 0.11 47.09
C ILE A 241 -32.11 -0.51 47.23
N THR A 242 -32.84 -0.07 48.24
CA THR A 242 -34.24 -0.47 48.45
C THR A 242 -35.14 0.75 48.41
N VAL A 243 -36.20 0.67 47.61
CA VAL A 243 -37.30 1.63 47.64
C VAL A 243 -38.46 0.95 48.36
N GLU A 244 -38.99 1.58 49.40
CA GLU A 244 -40.09 1.01 50.19
C GLU A 244 -41.29 0.65 49.30
N ALA A 245 -42.02 -0.40 49.69
CA ALA A 245 -43.30 -0.71 49.09
C ALA A 245 -44.33 0.37 49.46
N SER A 246 -45.24 0.68 48.54
CA SER A 246 -46.38 1.58 48.80
C SER A 246 -47.41 0.98 49.75
#